data_AF-A0A2T5H1R2-F1
#
_entry.id   AF-A0A2T5H1R2-F1
#
_cell.length_a   1.000
_cell.length_b   1.000
_cell.length_c   1.000
_cell.angle_alpha   90.00
_cell.angle_beta   90.00
_cell.angle_gamma   90.00
#
_symmetry.space_group_name_H-M   'P 1'
#
loop_
_entity.id
_entity.type
_entity.pdbx_description
1 polymer ?
#
loop_
_entity_poly.entity_id
_entity_poly.type
_entity_poly.pdbx_seq_one_letter_code
_entity_poly.pdbx_strand_id
1 'polypeptide(L)'
;MRLPIPPVFFIENEDGRYELIDGLQRVSSMTQFIDAAVIDKEPLKLVGCDIVSELNQKTFADLPLTLQLQLKRSGVRALIIKRQSKEFLRYEMFKRLNTGGSELSEQEIRNCSARIFGDRGVAFYENLIRLSQHPSFVRLTETLADTEIEKRGREELVLHYFAAKNGASYFYGNVANWLSNYMEAVLLEKEAFDYGDEETIFSRVFDAVERVAGEGAFCKFKNDKPIGGLAPAYYEAIVCGVSRTIDKVEQANATVINDALIETRQSSDFRQNVGTGANKRSKFAGRINAIEAAIANA
;
A
#
# COMPACT_ATOMS: atom_id res chain seq x y z
N MET A 1 -28.72 29.01 5.48
CA MET A 1 -28.22 28.18 4.37
C MET A 1 -27.80 26.84 4.97
N ARG A 2 -28.31 25.70 4.50
CA ARG A 2 -27.82 24.38 4.93
C ARG A 2 -26.94 23.84 3.81
N LEU A 3 -25.63 23.76 4.07
CA LEU A 3 -24.74 23.08 3.14
C LEU A 3 -25.04 21.57 3.21
N PRO A 4 -25.10 20.88 2.06
CA PRO A 4 -25.34 19.44 2.06
C PRO A 4 -24.18 18.72 2.75
N ILE A 5 -24.50 17.84 3.70
CA ILE A 5 -23.52 16.94 4.31
C ILE A 5 -23.26 15.80 3.32
N PRO A 6 -22.01 15.56 2.89
CA PRO A 6 -21.70 14.44 2.01
C PRO A 6 -22.13 13.10 2.64
N PRO A 7 -22.71 12.18 1.86
CA PRO A 7 -23.17 10.90 2.38
C PRO A 7 -22.01 10.03 2.89
N VAL A 8 -22.32 9.12 3.81
CA VAL A 8 -21.40 8.05 4.25
C VAL A 8 -21.77 6.75 3.53
N PHE A 9 -20.79 5.87 3.33
CA PHE A 9 -20.98 4.68 2.51
C PHE A 9 -20.71 3.42 3.30
N PHE A 10 -21.61 2.45 3.15
CA PHE A 10 -21.52 1.16 3.79
C PHE A 10 -21.58 0.04 2.76
N ILE A 11 -20.89 -1.05 3.04
CA ILE A 11 -21.11 -2.34 2.39
C ILE A 11 -21.86 -3.26 3.35
N GLU A 12 -22.73 -4.10 2.81
CA GLU A 12 -23.39 -5.16 3.55
C GLU A 12 -22.56 -6.45 3.43
N ASN A 13 -22.03 -6.93 4.55
CA ASN A 13 -21.24 -8.17 4.63
C ASN A 13 -22.15 -9.41 4.63
N GLU A 14 -21.56 -10.61 4.55
CA GLU A 14 -22.30 -11.87 4.46
C GLU A 14 -23.27 -12.12 5.61
N ASP A 15 -22.91 -11.65 6.81
CA ASP A 15 -23.71 -11.75 8.05
C ASP A 15 -24.81 -10.68 8.16
N GLY A 16 -25.04 -9.87 7.11
CA GLY A 16 -26.00 -8.76 7.13
C GLY A 16 -25.55 -7.55 7.97
N ARG A 17 -24.29 -7.53 8.41
CA ARG A 17 -23.68 -6.38 9.10
C ARG A 17 -23.24 -5.32 8.10
N TYR A 18 -23.33 -4.06 8.49
CA TYR A 18 -22.84 -2.94 7.68
C TYR A 18 -21.43 -2.56 8.08
N GLU A 19 -20.54 -2.51 7.09
CA GLU A 19 -19.17 -2.07 7.24
C GLU A 19 -18.96 -0.73 6.54
N LEU A 20 -18.45 0.26 7.29
CA LEU A 20 -18.20 1.60 6.80
C LEU A 20 -16.97 1.61 5.89
N ILE A 21 -17.15 2.00 4.62
CA ILE A 21 -16.07 2.04 3.61
C ILE A 21 -15.65 3.45 3.23
N ASP A 22 -16.51 4.46 3.42
CA ASP A 22 -16.15 5.87 3.28
C ASP A 22 -16.90 6.71 4.32
N GLY A 23 -16.21 7.73 4.83
CA GLY A 23 -16.70 8.61 5.86
C GLY A 23 -16.23 8.28 7.28
N LEU A 24 -15.22 7.41 7.44
CA LEU A 24 -14.69 7.04 8.77
C LEU A 24 -14.33 8.27 9.60
N GLN A 25 -13.58 9.22 9.05
CA GLN A 25 -13.20 10.44 9.78
C GLN A 25 -14.41 11.31 10.12
N ARG A 26 -15.42 11.37 9.24
CA ARG A 26 -16.66 12.14 9.46
C ARG A 26 -17.51 11.54 10.58
N VAL A 27 -17.73 10.22 10.52
CA VAL A 27 -18.48 9.46 11.53
C VAL A 27 -17.74 9.53 12.87
N SER A 28 -16.43 9.22 12.89
CA SER A 28 -15.61 9.26 14.10
C SER A 28 -15.56 10.64 14.73
N SER A 29 -15.37 11.71 13.95
CA SER A 29 -15.36 13.08 14.48
C SER A 29 -16.70 13.48 15.05
N MET A 30 -17.81 13.12 14.38
CA MET A 30 -19.15 13.40 14.88
C MET A 30 -19.44 12.64 16.17
N THR A 31 -19.09 11.35 16.22
CA THR A 31 -19.23 10.52 17.42
C THR A 31 -18.38 11.07 18.55
N GLN A 32 -17.10 11.38 18.31
CA GLN A 32 -16.21 11.96 19.32
C GLN A 32 -16.71 13.32 19.82
N PHE A 33 -17.28 14.15 18.94
CA PHE A 33 -17.80 15.44 19.33
C PHE A 33 -19.03 15.30 20.22
N ILE A 34 -20.00 14.46 19.85
CA ILE A 34 -21.27 14.31 20.56
C ILE A 34 -21.10 13.51 21.86
N ASP A 35 -20.33 12.41 21.82
CA ASP A 35 -20.15 11.47 22.91
C ASP A 35 -18.81 10.72 22.79
N ALA A 36 -17.74 11.37 23.28
CA ALA A 36 -16.39 10.84 23.20
C ALA A 36 -16.17 9.55 24.02
N ALA A 37 -17.00 9.32 25.05
CA ALA A 37 -16.89 8.16 25.93
C ALA A 37 -17.23 6.85 25.22
N VAL A 38 -18.10 6.88 24.19
CA VAL A 38 -18.49 5.70 23.42
C VAL A 38 -17.32 5.10 22.61
N ILE A 39 -16.27 5.89 22.39
CA ILE A 39 -15.09 5.49 21.63
C ILE A 39 -13.79 5.66 22.43
N ASP A 40 -13.89 5.73 23.77
CA ASP A 40 -12.75 5.87 24.69
C ASP A 40 -11.80 7.03 24.33
N LYS A 41 -12.35 8.19 23.97
CA LYS A 41 -11.59 9.40 23.64
C LYS A 41 -11.96 10.59 24.51
N GLU A 42 -11.04 11.55 24.55
CA GLU A 42 -11.30 12.87 25.13
C GLU A 42 -12.28 13.69 24.26
N PRO A 43 -13.08 14.58 24.87
CA PRO A 43 -14.01 15.45 24.16
C PRO A 43 -13.34 16.25 23.04
N LEU A 44 -13.86 16.15 21.83
CA LEU A 44 -13.35 16.90 20.68
C LEU A 44 -13.68 18.39 20.83
N LYS A 45 -12.68 19.25 20.65
CA LYS A 45 -12.85 20.71 20.51
C LYS A 45 -12.87 21.08 19.03
N LEU A 46 -13.83 21.90 18.63
CA LEU A 46 -13.92 22.36 17.24
C LEU A 46 -12.73 23.25 16.87
N VAL A 47 -12.22 23.07 15.66
CA VAL A 47 -11.15 23.89 15.06
C VAL A 47 -11.47 24.10 13.57
N GLY A 48 -10.93 25.16 12.97
CA GLY A 48 -11.14 25.45 11.54
C GLY A 48 -12.57 25.92 11.19
N CYS A 49 -13.28 26.54 12.15
CA CYS A 49 -14.61 27.10 11.90
C CYS A 49 -14.51 28.48 11.25
N ASP A 50 -14.18 28.56 9.96
CA ASP A 50 -13.89 29.85 9.28
C ASP A 50 -15.12 30.77 9.13
N ILE A 51 -16.31 30.19 9.00
CA ILE A 51 -17.56 30.93 8.81
C ILE A 51 -18.12 31.44 10.15
N VAL A 52 -17.98 30.66 11.23
CA VAL A 52 -18.48 30.98 12.58
C VAL A 52 -17.34 30.72 13.56
N SER A 53 -16.42 31.67 13.63
CA SER A 53 -15.15 31.52 14.34
C SER A 53 -15.31 31.36 15.84
N GLU A 54 -16.45 31.78 16.40
CA GLU A 54 -16.83 31.63 17.81
C GLU A 54 -17.07 30.17 18.23
N LEU A 55 -17.20 29.26 17.28
CA LEU A 55 -17.30 27.83 17.56
C LEU A 55 -15.93 27.19 17.83
N ASN A 56 -14.83 27.81 17.43
CA ASN A 56 -13.50 27.26 17.69
C ASN A 56 -13.28 27.11 19.22
N GLN A 57 -12.57 26.05 19.59
CA GLN A 57 -12.29 25.63 20.97
C GLN A 57 -13.51 25.18 21.80
N LYS A 58 -14.73 25.20 21.24
CA LYS A 58 -15.92 24.68 21.92
C LYS A 58 -16.02 23.17 21.81
N THR A 59 -16.42 22.53 22.90
CA THR A 59 -16.90 21.15 22.95
C THR A 59 -18.41 21.11 22.72
N PHE A 60 -18.98 19.91 22.58
CA PHE A 60 -20.43 19.75 22.43
C PHE A 60 -21.21 20.27 23.65
N ALA A 61 -20.65 20.14 24.86
CA ALA A 61 -21.27 20.64 26.08
C ALA A 61 -21.33 22.18 26.15
N ASP A 62 -20.39 22.86 25.47
CA ASP A 62 -20.32 24.33 25.42
C ASP A 62 -21.34 24.95 24.45
N LEU A 63 -22.05 24.11 23.67
CA LEU A 63 -23.05 24.58 22.73
C LEU A 63 -24.39 24.84 23.42
N PRO A 64 -25.15 25.87 23.02
CA PRO A 64 -26.55 26.05 23.41
C PRO A 64 -27.37 24.77 23.17
N LEU A 65 -28.31 24.48 24.07
CA LEU A 65 -29.17 23.29 23.99
C LEU A 65 -29.86 23.15 22.63
N THR A 66 -30.27 24.27 22.02
CA THR A 66 -30.89 24.29 20.69
C THR A 66 -29.97 23.73 19.61
N LEU A 67 -28.67 24.07 19.63
CA LEU A 67 -27.67 23.57 18.69
C LEU A 67 -27.31 22.10 18.97
N GLN A 68 -27.19 21.71 20.24
CA GLN A 68 -26.98 20.32 20.63
C GLN A 68 -28.10 19.41 20.10
N LEU A 69 -29.35 19.83 20.26
CA LEU A 69 -30.51 19.10 19.77
C LEU A 69 -30.56 19.07 18.24
N GLN A 70 -30.20 20.17 17.56
CA GLN A 70 -30.13 20.21 16.10
C GLN A 70 -29.07 19.25 15.55
N LEU A 71 -27.87 19.21 16.15
CA LEU A 71 -26.82 18.26 15.77
C LEU A 71 -27.27 16.82 15.97
N LYS A 72 -27.81 16.47 17.16
CA LYS A 72 -28.30 15.12 17.46
C LYS A 72 -29.45 14.65 16.55
N ARG A 73 -30.24 15.58 16.01
CA ARG A 73 -31.36 15.29 15.10
C ARG A 73 -30.97 15.39 13.62
N SER A 74 -29.75 15.80 13.31
CA SER A 74 -29.29 15.93 11.93
C SER A 74 -28.96 14.56 11.37
N GLY A 75 -29.75 14.10 10.40
CA GLY A 75 -29.47 12.84 9.71
C GLY A 75 -28.28 12.97 8.77
N VAL A 76 -27.39 11.97 8.78
CA VAL A 76 -26.38 11.79 7.75
C VAL A 76 -26.91 10.76 6.76
N ARG A 77 -26.87 11.09 5.47
CA ARG A 77 -27.34 10.16 4.43
C ARG A 77 -26.36 8.99 4.34
N ALA A 78 -26.86 7.77 4.56
CA ALA A 78 -26.10 6.55 4.34
C ALA A 78 -26.47 5.94 2.98
N LEU A 79 -25.46 5.57 2.20
CA LEU A 79 -25.63 4.80 0.97
C LEU A 79 -25.09 3.39 1.21
N ILE A 80 -25.99 2.40 1.16
CA ILE A 80 -25.66 1.00 1.44
C ILE A 80 -25.55 0.25 0.13
N ILE A 81 -24.37 -0.32 -0.11
CA ILE A 81 -24.10 -1.18 -1.24
C ILE A 81 -24.46 -2.61 -0.84
N LYS A 82 -25.66 -3.04 -1.24
CA LYS A 82 -26.21 -4.36 -0.89
C LYS A 82 -25.36 -5.53 -1.40
N ARG A 83 -25.46 -6.68 -0.73
CA ARG A 83 -24.83 -7.96 -1.08
C ARG A 83 -25.17 -8.50 -2.50
N GLN A 84 -26.28 -8.09 -3.09
CA GLN A 84 -26.69 -8.59 -4.41
C GLN A 84 -25.99 -7.89 -5.60
N SER A 85 -25.29 -6.79 -5.35
CA SER A 85 -24.51 -6.11 -6.39
C SER A 85 -23.32 -6.98 -6.84
N LYS A 86 -22.92 -6.90 -8.11
CA LYS A 86 -21.68 -7.53 -8.57
C LYS A 86 -20.49 -6.87 -7.84
N GLU A 87 -19.52 -7.64 -7.37
CA GLU A 87 -18.32 -7.13 -6.67
C GLU A 87 -17.62 -6.01 -7.45
N PHE A 88 -17.45 -6.21 -8.76
CA PHE A 88 -16.95 -5.20 -9.69
C PHE A 88 -17.73 -3.88 -9.62
N LEU A 89 -19.06 -3.92 -9.52
CA LEU A 89 -19.89 -2.71 -9.43
C LEU A 89 -19.70 -1.99 -8.10
N ARG A 90 -19.50 -2.73 -6.99
CA ARG A 90 -19.20 -2.14 -5.68
C ARG A 90 -17.86 -1.42 -5.70
N TYR A 91 -16.86 -2.06 -6.29
CA TYR A 91 -15.51 -1.56 -6.41
C TYR A 91 -15.45 -0.30 -7.29
N GLU A 92 -16.11 -0.31 -8.45
CA GLU A 92 -16.22 0.86 -9.32
C GLU A 92 -16.95 2.04 -8.66
N MET A 93 -18.02 1.76 -7.88
CA MET A 93 -18.69 2.77 -7.08
C MET A 93 -17.73 3.36 -6.03
N PHE A 94 -16.99 2.52 -5.31
CA PHE A 94 -16.00 2.96 -4.32
C PHE A 94 -14.90 3.85 -4.95
N LYS A 95 -14.32 3.47 -6.10
CA LYS A 95 -13.34 4.30 -6.80
C LYS A 95 -13.88 5.69 -7.12
N ARG A 96 -15.09 5.76 -7.70
CA ARG A 96 -15.71 7.03 -8.13
C ARG A 96 -15.98 7.98 -6.97
N LEU A 97 -16.34 7.44 -5.81
CA LEU A 97 -16.60 8.22 -4.61
C LEU A 97 -15.32 8.84 -4.05
N ASN A 98 -14.23 8.07 -4.04
CA ASN A 98 -12.94 8.53 -3.55
C ASN A 98 -12.25 9.55 -4.47
N THR A 99 -12.56 9.54 -5.77
CA THR A 99 -12.08 10.57 -6.70
C THR A 99 -12.79 11.92 -6.58
N GLY A 100 -13.88 12.04 -5.81
CA GLY A 100 -14.69 13.26 -5.71
C GLY A 100 -14.72 13.95 -4.33
N GLY A 101 -14.10 13.36 -3.30
CA GLY A 101 -14.08 13.86 -1.92
C GLY A 101 -12.65 14.07 -1.40
N SER A 102 -12.45 14.00 -0.08
CA SER A 102 -11.09 13.87 0.48
C SER A 102 -10.49 12.56 -0.02
N GLU A 103 -9.38 12.60 -0.76
CA GLU A 103 -8.74 11.38 -1.26
C GLU A 103 -8.32 10.49 -0.09
N LEU A 104 -8.88 9.28 -0.02
CA LEU A 104 -8.32 8.22 0.81
C LEU A 104 -6.88 7.97 0.38
N SER A 105 -6.02 7.65 1.35
CA SER A 105 -4.70 7.15 1.01
C SER A 105 -4.81 5.87 0.17
N GLU A 106 -3.81 5.61 -0.67
CA GLU A 106 -3.80 4.41 -1.51
C GLU A 106 -3.87 3.12 -0.68
N GLN A 107 -3.31 3.14 0.54
CA GLN A 107 -3.44 2.07 1.52
C GLN A 107 -4.90 1.84 1.93
N GLU A 108 -5.63 2.91 2.24
CA GLU A 108 -7.05 2.83 2.62
C GLU A 108 -7.90 2.34 1.44
N ILE A 109 -7.58 2.78 0.22
CA ILE A 109 -8.21 2.28 -1.00
C ILE A 109 -8.00 0.78 -1.12
N ARG A 110 -6.77 0.28 -0.97
CA ARG A 110 -6.44 -1.15 -1.06
C ARG A 110 -7.12 -1.98 0.03
N ASN A 111 -7.14 -1.49 1.28
CA ASN A 111 -7.79 -2.16 2.40
C ASN A 111 -9.31 -2.26 2.21
N CYS A 112 -9.94 -1.19 1.73
CA CYS A 112 -11.36 -1.22 1.39
C CYS A 112 -11.63 -2.13 0.19
N SER A 113 -10.75 -2.11 -0.82
CA SER A 113 -10.84 -2.99 -1.99
C SER A 113 -10.83 -4.45 -1.58
N ALA A 114 -9.88 -4.86 -0.73
CA ALA A 114 -9.81 -6.21 -0.18
C ALA A 114 -11.14 -6.64 0.46
N ARG A 115 -11.77 -5.77 1.27
CA ARG A 115 -13.07 -6.06 1.92
C ARG A 115 -14.22 -6.12 0.92
N ILE A 116 -14.20 -5.28 -0.12
CA ILE A 116 -15.22 -5.27 -1.19
C ILE A 116 -15.24 -6.59 -1.97
N PHE A 117 -14.08 -7.24 -2.12
CA PHE A 117 -13.92 -8.54 -2.78
C PHE A 117 -14.10 -9.74 -1.83
N GLY A 118 -14.68 -9.52 -0.64
CA GLY A 118 -15.03 -10.58 0.31
C GLY A 118 -13.84 -11.42 0.77
N ASP A 119 -14.10 -12.70 1.05
CA ASP A 119 -13.11 -13.65 1.59
C ASP A 119 -11.83 -13.72 0.75
N ARG A 120 -11.94 -13.62 -0.59
CA ARG A 120 -10.78 -13.63 -1.49
C ARG A 120 -9.90 -12.41 -1.26
N GLY A 121 -10.50 -11.22 -1.17
CA GLY A 121 -9.73 -10.00 -0.95
C GLY A 121 -9.14 -9.94 0.45
N VAL A 122 -9.86 -10.43 1.46
CA VAL A 122 -9.33 -10.60 2.82
C VAL A 122 -8.14 -11.55 2.83
N ALA A 123 -8.26 -12.74 2.24
CA ALA A 123 -7.18 -13.73 2.15
C ALA A 123 -5.94 -13.17 1.43
N PHE A 124 -6.13 -12.43 0.34
CA PHE A 124 -5.03 -11.77 -0.37
C PHE A 124 -4.31 -10.76 0.52
N TYR A 125 -5.05 -9.90 1.20
CA TYR A 125 -4.45 -8.88 2.06
C TYR A 125 -3.77 -9.48 3.30
N GLU A 126 -4.37 -10.51 3.92
CA GLU A 126 -3.74 -11.24 5.03
C GLU A 126 -2.43 -11.93 4.61
N ASN A 127 -2.37 -12.46 3.38
CA ASN A 127 -1.13 -13.00 2.82
C ASN A 127 -0.04 -11.92 2.72
N LEU A 128 -0.37 -10.72 2.24
CA LEU A 128 0.58 -9.60 2.19
C LEU A 128 1.09 -9.22 3.59
N ILE A 129 0.20 -9.15 4.59
CA ILE A 129 0.59 -8.87 5.98
C ILE A 129 1.56 -9.94 6.49
N ARG A 130 1.23 -11.22 6.27
CA ARG A 130 2.04 -12.34 6.76
C ARG A 130 3.43 -12.35 6.13
N LEU A 131 3.52 -12.16 4.82
CA LEU A 131 4.81 -12.06 4.11
C LEU A 131 5.61 -10.82 4.54
N SER A 132 4.94 -9.72 4.90
CA SER A 132 5.62 -8.51 5.38
C SER A 132 6.33 -8.71 6.73
N GLN A 133 6.00 -9.80 7.44
CA GLN A 133 6.62 -10.20 8.71
C GLN A 133 7.73 -11.26 8.52
N HIS A 134 8.02 -11.67 7.28
CA HIS A 134 9.08 -12.64 7.02
C HIS A 134 10.44 -12.12 7.53
N PRO A 135 11.20 -12.90 8.34
CA PRO A 135 12.36 -12.36 9.06
C PRO A 135 13.40 -11.68 8.16
N SER A 136 13.75 -12.31 7.04
CA SER A 136 14.70 -11.76 6.07
C SER A 136 14.17 -10.52 5.37
N PHE A 137 12.87 -10.48 5.08
CA PHE A 137 12.22 -9.30 4.51
C PHE A 137 12.25 -8.12 5.48
N VAL A 138 11.96 -8.36 6.76
CA VAL A 138 12.00 -7.33 7.80
C VAL A 138 13.39 -6.73 7.91
N ARG A 139 14.44 -7.55 8.00
CA ARG A 139 15.85 -7.10 8.09
C ARG A 139 16.29 -6.32 6.85
N LEU A 140 15.95 -6.80 5.66
CA LEU A 140 16.26 -6.12 4.41
C LEU A 140 15.53 -4.77 4.23
N THR A 141 14.43 -4.56 4.96
CA THR A 141 13.62 -3.34 4.91
C THR A 141 13.80 -2.45 6.15
N GLU A 142 14.81 -2.68 6.99
CA GLU A 142 15.11 -1.82 8.15
C GLU A 142 15.53 -0.40 7.76
N THR A 143 16.06 -0.20 6.55
CA THR A 143 16.41 1.13 6.04
C THR A 143 15.22 1.92 5.49
N LEU A 144 14.01 1.38 5.60
CA LEU A 144 12.75 2.09 5.33
C LEU A 144 12.49 3.09 6.46
N ALA A 145 12.05 4.31 6.14
CA ALA A 145 11.78 5.33 7.14
C ALA A 145 10.61 4.93 8.07
N ASP A 146 10.69 5.28 9.36
CA ASP A 146 9.65 4.96 10.35
C ASP A 146 8.25 5.45 9.93
N THR A 147 8.17 6.65 9.33
CA THR A 147 6.92 7.22 8.82
C THR A 147 6.28 6.37 7.72
N GLU A 148 7.09 5.65 6.94
CA GLU A 148 6.61 4.75 5.89
C GLU A 148 6.22 3.39 6.49
N ILE A 149 6.92 2.92 7.53
CA ILE A 149 6.54 1.73 8.29
C ILE A 149 5.17 1.94 8.96
N GLU A 150 4.95 3.09 9.60
CA GLU A 150 3.66 3.45 10.23
C GLU A 150 2.51 3.48 9.22
N LYS A 151 2.80 3.86 7.97
CA LYS A 151 1.85 3.82 6.86
C LYS A 151 1.74 2.44 6.21
N ARG A 152 2.24 1.38 6.86
CA ARG A 152 2.22 0.00 6.35
C ARG A 152 2.99 -0.18 5.03
N GLY A 153 4.09 0.56 4.87
CA GLY A 153 4.95 0.51 3.67
C GLY A 153 5.60 -0.86 3.42
N ARG A 154 5.74 -1.70 4.45
CA ARG A 154 6.20 -3.10 4.29
C ARG A 154 5.18 -3.95 3.52
N GLU A 155 3.89 -3.83 3.81
CA GLU A 155 2.83 -4.52 3.07
C GLU A 155 2.80 -4.05 1.61
N GLU A 156 3.03 -2.75 1.39
CA GLU A 156 3.12 -2.17 0.05
C GLU A 156 4.32 -2.73 -0.72
N LEU A 157 5.49 -2.87 -0.08
CA LEU A 157 6.66 -3.49 -0.70
C LEU A 157 6.40 -4.95 -1.08
N VAL A 158 5.69 -5.73 -0.27
CA VAL A 158 5.28 -7.10 -0.65
C VAL A 158 4.38 -7.07 -1.89
N LEU A 159 3.36 -6.19 -1.92
CA LEU A 159 2.52 -6.02 -3.11
C LEU A 159 3.34 -5.59 -4.33
N HIS A 160 4.33 -4.72 -4.12
CA HIS A 160 5.23 -4.24 -5.15
C HIS A 160 6.10 -5.36 -5.71
N TYR A 161 6.62 -6.26 -4.88
CA TYR A 161 7.31 -7.46 -5.36
C TYR A 161 6.43 -8.27 -6.33
N PHE A 162 5.19 -8.58 -5.93
CA PHE A 162 4.29 -9.35 -6.79
C PHE A 162 3.89 -8.60 -8.05
N ALA A 163 3.63 -7.30 -7.96
CA ALA A 163 3.36 -6.47 -9.13
C ALA A 163 4.57 -6.45 -10.08
N ALA A 164 5.79 -6.37 -9.56
CA ALA A 164 7.02 -6.36 -10.35
C ALA A 164 7.32 -7.70 -11.02
N LYS A 165 7.07 -8.80 -10.31
CA LYS A 165 7.28 -10.18 -10.79
C LYS A 165 6.21 -10.61 -11.79
N ASN A 166 4.94 -10.49 -11.41
CA ASN A 166 3.79 -11.05 -12.14
C ASN A 166 3.08 -9.98 -12.98
N GLY A 167 3.01 -8.76 -12.46
CA GLY A 167 2.22 -7.67 -13.03
C GLY A 167 2.97 -6.66 -13.90
N ALA A 168 4.16 -6.98 -14.41
CA ALA A 168 4.99 -6.02 -15.17
C ALA A 168 4.29 -5.44 -16.42
N SER A 169 3.28 -6.12 -16.96
CA SER A 169 2.42 -5.64 -18.05
C SER A 169 1.54 -4.46 -17.65
N TYR A 170 1.16 -4.34 -16.37
CA TYR A 170 0.33 -3.27 -15.82
C TYR A 170 1.11 -1.99 -15.50
N PHE A 171 2.43 -1.98 -15.70
CA PHE A 171 3.27 -0.83 -15.37
C PHE A 171 3.28 0.23 -16.49
N TYR A 172 2.62 1.36 -16.23
CA TYR A 172 2.55 2.53 -17.12
C TYR A 172 3.19 3.79 -16.52
N GLY A 173 4.12 3.62 -15.58
CA GLY A 173 4.98 4.69 -15.04
C GLY A 173 4.46 5.41 -13.78
N ASN A 174 3.29 5.04 -13.30
CA ASN A 174 2.81 5.42 -11.97
C ASN A 174 2.75 4.16 -11.10
N VAL A 175 3.56 4.12 -10.03
CA VAL A 175 3.69 2.94 -9.15
C VAL A 175 2.39 2.67 -8.40
N ALA A 176 1.79 3.68 -7.80
CA ALA A 176 0.51 3.60 -7.11
C ALA A 176 -0.61 2.93 -7.93
N ASN A 177 -0.80 3.43 -9.15
CA ASN A 177 -1.77 2.89 -10.10
C ASN A 177 -1.40 1.47 -10.50
N TRP A 178 -0.10 1.20 -10.66
CA TRP A 178 0.36 -0.14 -11.00
C TRP A 178 0.05 -1.16 -9.90
N LEU A 179 0.35 -0.85 -8.63
CA LEU A 179 0.02 -1.71 -7.49
C LEU A 179 -1.49 -1.92 -7.38
N SER A 180 -2.27 -0.86 -7.55
CA SER A 180 -3.73 -0.92 -7.51
C SER A 180 -4.30 -1.77 -8.64
N ASN A 181 -3.81 -1.61 -9.87
CA ASN A 181 -4.22 -2.36 -11.04
C ASN A 181 -3.85 -3.85 -10.93
N TYR A 182 -2.65 -4.15 -10.41
CA TYR A 182 -2.22 -5.53 -10.20
C TYR A 182 -3.09 -6.22 -9.14
N MET A 183 -3.30 -5.58 -7.98
CA MET A 183 -4.20 -6.08 -6.95
C MET A 183 -5.60 -6.33 -7.50
N GLU A 184 -6.15 -5.38 -8.27
CA GLU A 184 -7.45 -5.56 -8.93
C GLU A 184 -7.44 -6.75 -9.90
N ALA A 185 -6.38 -6.92 -10.69
CA ALA A 185 -6.27 -8.04 -11.63
C ALA A 185 -6.28 -9.40 -10.91
N VAL A 186 -5.59 -9.53 -9.78
CA VAL A 186 -5.61 -10.74 -8.95
C VAL A 186 -7.00 -10.97 -8.36
N LEU A 187 -7.61 -9.95 -7.76
CA LEU A 187 -8.92 -10.08 -7.10
C LEU A 187 -10.07 -10.37 -8.06
N LEU A 188 -9.99 -9.85 -9.28
CA LEU A 188 -10.92 -10.15 -10.38
C LEU A 188 -10.57 -11.42 -11.16
N GLU A 189 -9.56 -12.20 -10.73
CA GLU A 189 -9.10 -13.43 -11.40
C GLU A 189 -8.67 -13.21 -12.87
N LYS A 190 -8.27 -11.99 -13.21
CA LYS A 190 -7.63 -11.68 -14.50
C LYS A 190 -6.16 -12.09 -14.51
N GLU A 191 -5.54 -12.07 -13.33
CA GLU A 191 -4.20 -12.55 -13.08
C GLU A 191 -4.27 -13.73 -12.11
N ALA A 192 -3.65 -14.86 -12.48
CA ALA A 192 -3.57 -16.01 -11.59
C ALA A 192 -2.60 -15.72 -10.44
N PHE A 193 -2.98 -16.14 -9.23
CA PHE A 193 -2.14 -15.99 -8.04
C PHE A 193 -2.26 -17.26 -7.18
N ASP A 194 -1.20 -18.07 -7.18
CA ASP A 194 -1.11 -19.25 -6.32
C ASP A 194 -0.40 -18.87 -5.02
N TYR A 195 -1.14 -18.86 -3.92
CA TYR A 195 -0.62 -18.43 -2.62
C TYR A 195 0.57 -19.27 -2.13
N GLY A 196 0.56 -20.59 -2.40
CA GLY A 196 1.60 -21.49 -1.90
C GLY A 196 2.89 -21.35 -2.69
N ASP A 197 2.79 -21.33 -4.02
CA ASP A 197 3.96 -21.15 -4.89
C ASP A 197 4.56 -19.75 -4.73
N GLU A 198 3.72 -18.71 -4.68
CA GLU A 198 4.17 -17.32 -4.53
C GLU A 198 4.85 -17.09 -3.18
N GLU A 199 4.32 -17.65 -2.10
CA GLU A 199 4.96 -17.61 -0.79
C GLU A 199 6.31 -18.32 -0.79
N THR A 200 6.37 -19.51 -1.37
CA THR A 200 7.61 -20.30 -1.42
C THR A 200 8.70 -19.54 -2.19
N ILE A 201 8.36 -18.97 -3.35
CA ILE A 201 9.31 -18.19 -4.15
C ILE A 201 9.69 -16.90 -3.42
N PHE A 202 8.73 -16.22 -2.77
CA PHE A 202 9.00 -15.02 -1.98
C PHE A 202 10.04 -15.30 -0.89
N SER A 203 9.83 -16.33 -0.05
CA SER A 203 10.76 -16.69 1.01
C SER A 203 12.15 -16.98 0.47
N ARG A 204 12.26 -17.82 -0.58
CA ARG A 204 13.54 -18.13 -1.23
C ARG A 204 14.26 -16.87 -1.71
N VAL A 205 13.55 -15.95 -2.36
CA VAL A 205 14.13 -14.71 -2.88
C VAL A 205 14.66 -13.84 -1.75
N PHE A 206 13.88 -13.57 -0.70
CA PHE A 206 14.34 -12.68 0.37
C PHE A 206 15.43 -13.31 1.24
N ASP A 207 15.40 -14.63 1.45
CA ASP A 207 16.49 -15.37 2.10
C ASP A 207 17.78 -15.29 1.27
N ALA A 208 17.67 -15.47 -0.05
CA ALA A 208 18.81 -15.37 -0.95
C ALA A 208 19.38 -13.94 -0.99
N VAL A 209 18.53 -12.91 -1.09
CA VAL A 209 18.93 -11.50 -1.08
C VAL A 209 19.63 -11.15 0.22
N GLU A 210 19.10 -11.59 1.36
CA GLU A 210 19.74 -11.36 2.66
C GLU A 210 21.12 -12.00 2.72
N ARG A 211 21.23 -13.28 2.32
CA ARG A 211 22.49 -14.00 2.34
C ARG A 211 23.57 -13.35 1.48
N VAL A 212 23.21 -12.86 0.28
CA VAL A 212 24.20 -12.33 -0.66
C VAL A 212 24.45 -10.84 -0.51
N ALA A 213 23.42 -10.02 -0.27
CA ALA A 213 23.54 -8.56 -0.28
C ALA A 213 23.42 -7.92 1.11
N GLY A 214 22.81 -8.62 2.08
CA GLY A 214 22.66 -8.17 3.45
C GLY A 214 21.97 -6.81 3.60
N GLU A 215 22.28 -6.14 4.71
CA GLU A 215 21.76 -4.81 5.01
C GLU A 215 22.20 -3.80 3.95
N GLY A 216 21.24 -3.05 3.38
CA GLY A 216 21.50 -2.12 2.29
C GLY A 216 21.37 -2.69 0.89
N ALA A 217 20.86 -3.93 0.73
CA ALA A 217 20.57 -4.54 -0.58
C ALA A 217 19.80 -3.60 -1.53
N PHE A 218 18.88 -2.80 -0.99
CA PHE A 218 18.02 -1.89 -1.76
C PHE A 218 18.46 -0.42 -1.72
N CYS A 219 19.65 -0.15 -1.19
CA CYS A 219 20.21 1.20 -1.14
C CYS A 219 21.03 1.52 -2.39
N LYS A 220 21.30 2.81 -2.60
CA LYS A 220 22.27 3.26 -3.60
C LYS A 220 23.68 2.94 -3.11
N PHE A 221 24.63 2.73 -4.04
CA PHE A 221 26.03 2.47 -3.71
C PHE A 221 26.96 3.58 -4.18
N LYS A 222 27.91 3.93 -3.33
CA LYS A 222 29.03 4.85 -3.63
C LYS A 222 30.29 4.38 -2.92
N ASN A 223 31.37 4.18 -3.66
CA ASN A 223 32.64 3.65 -3.14
C ASN A 223 32.41 2.34 -2.36
N ASP A 224 31.64 1.43 -2.97
CA ASP A 224 31.30 0.10 -2.45
C ASP A 224 30.53 0.08 -1.13
N LYS A 225 30.00 1.24 -0.70
CA LYS A 225 29.19 1.36 0.51
C LYS A 225 27.75 1.76 0.18
N PRO A 226 26.76 1.18 0.89
CA PRO A 226 25.38 1.61 0.77
C PRO A 226 25.22 3.05 1.33
N ILE A 227 24.40 3.85 0.67
CA ILE A 227 24.07 5.22 1.06
C ILE A 227 22.56 5.46 0.98
N GLY A 228 22.04 6.22 1.95
CA GLY A 228 20.61 6.51 2.07
C GLY A 228 19.78 5.29 2.46
N GLY A 229 18.45 5.43 2.32
CA GLY A 229 17.50 4.36 2.58
C GLY A 229 17.13 3.55 1.34
N LEU A 230 16.17 2.64 1.52
CA LEU A 230 15.57 1.85 0.46
C LEU A 230 15.07 2.72 -0.69
N ALA A 231 15.51 2.44 -1.91
CA ALA A 231 15.07 3.13 -3.12
C ALA A 231 14.20 2.20 -3.98
N PRO A 232 12.98 2.58 -4.39
CA PRO A 232 12.06 1.70 -5.12
C PRO A 232 12.67 1.06 -6.37
N ALA A 233 13.35 1.83 -7.21
CA ALA A 233 13.99 1.30 -8.42
C ALA A 233 15.12 0.29 -8.10
N TYR A 234 15.80 0.42 -6.96
CA TYR A 234 16.82 -0.55 -6.54
C TYR A 234 16.17 -1.80 -5.98
N TYR A 235 15.11 -1.63 -5.18
CA TYR A 235 14.28 -2.72 -4.69
C TYR A 235 13.79 -3.60 -5.85
N GLU A 236 13.10 -3.01 -6.82
CA GLU A 236 12.58 -3.68 -8.02
C GLU A 236 13.68 -4.42 -8.80
N ALA A 237 14.83 -3.78 -9.03
CA ALA A 237 15.93 -4.37 -9.79
C ALA A 237 16.48 -5.62 -9.10
N ILE A 238 16.72 -5.54 -7.79
CA ILE A 238 17.30 -6.64 -7.02
C ILE A 238 16.31 -7.78 -6.86
N VAL A 239 15.08 -7.52 -6.40
CA VAL A 239 14.12 -8.60 -6.13
C VAL A 239 13.71 -9.32 -7.40
N CYS A 240 13.50 -8.62 -8.52
CA CYS A 240 13.16 -9.27 -9.78
C CYS A 240 14.37 -9.95 -10.43
N GLY A 241 15.56 -9.33 -10.38
CA GLY A 241 16.77 -9.92 -10.93
C GLY A 241 17.13 -11.23 -10.21
N VAL A 242 17.09 -11.23 -8.88
CA VAL A 242 17.29 -12.43 -8.05
C VAL A 242 16.16 -13.43 -8.28
N SER A 243 14.90 -13.00 -8.32
CA SER A 243 13.77 -13.91 -8.56
C SER A 243 13.87 -14.66 -9.88
N ARG A 244 14.39 -14.04 -10.94
CA ARG A 244 14.60 -14.69 -12.26
C ARG A 244 15.81 -15.64 -12.29
N THR A 245 16.72 -15.50 -11.33
CA THR A 245 17.98 -16.25 -11.27
C THR A 245 18.14 -17.04 -9.97
N ILE A 246 17.02 -17.31 -9.28
CA ILE A 246 17.01 -17.76 -7.88
C ILE A 246 17.84 -19.02 -7.66
N ASP A 247 17.69 -20.04 -8.51
CA ASP A 247 18.42 -21.31 -8.40
C ASP A 247 19.93 -21.10 -8.49
N LYS A 248 20.37 -20.17 -9.35
CA LYS A 248 21.80 -19.83 -9.48
C LYS A 248 22.29 -19.06 -8.27
N VAL A 249 21.53 -18.08 -7.78
CA VAL A 249 21.91 -17.31 -6.59
C VAL A 249 22.11 -18.24 -5.40
N GLU A 250 21.16 -19.15 -5.15
CA GLU A 250 21.22 -20.10 -4.03
C GLU A 250 22.46 -21.02 -4.07
N GLN A 251 22.90 -21.42 -5.25
CA GLN A 251 24.07 -22.30 -5.44
C GLN A 251 25.41 -21.54 -5.50
N ALA A 252 25.38 -20.25 -5.83
CA ALA A 252 26.58 -19.44 -5.99
C ALA A 252 27.18 -18.98 -4.66
N ASN A 253 28.48 -18.68 -4.70
CA ASN A 253 29.19 -18.06 -3.59
C ASN A 253 28.62 -16.66 -3.33
N ALA A 254 28.20 -16.42 -2.08
CA ALA A 254 27.55 -15.17 -1.68
C ALA A 254 28.40 -13.93 -1.97
N THR A 255 29.72 -14.01 -1.75
CA THR A 255 30.64 -12.90 -2.00
C THR A 255 30.72 -12.56 -3.49
N VAL A 256 30.80 -13.57 -4.36
CA VAL A 256 30.86 -13.36 -5.82
C VAL A 256 29.60 -12.69 -6.34
N ILE A 257 28.42 -13.14 -5.88
CA ILE A 257 27.15 -12.49 -6.22
C ILE A 257 27.13 -11.05 -5.67
N ASN A 258 27.52 -10.83 -4.42
CA ASN A 258 27.50 -9.51 -3.82
C ASN A 258 28.37 -8.51 -4.60
N ASP A 259 29.59 -8.91 -4.95
CA ASP A 259 30.54 -8.08 -5.70
C ASP A 259 29.95 -7.70 -7.07
N ALA A 260 29.36 -8.66 -7.78
CA ALA A 260 28.67 -8.41 -9.05
C ALA A 260 27.49 -7.44 -8.90
N LEU A 261 26.70 -7.55 -7.82
CA LEU A 261 25.59 -6.65 -7.52
C LEU A 261 26.09 -5.23 -7.19
N ILE A 262 27.17 -5.09 -6.42
CA ILE A 262 27.77 -3.79 -6.05
C ILE A 262 28.35 -3.10 -7.29
N GLU A 263 29.10 -3.84 -8.12
CA GLU A 263 29.68 -3.33 -9.36
C GLU A 263 28.59 -2.85 -10.31
N THR A 264 27.56 -3.68 -10.54
CA THR A 264 26.46 -3.37 -11.45
C THR A 264 25.70 -2.12 -11.00
N ARG A 265 25.38 -1.99 -9.71
CA ARG A 265 24.68 -0.81 -9.16
C ARG A 265 25.47 0.49 -9.30
N GLN A 266 26.79 0.41 -9.44
CA GLN A 266 27.67 1.57 -9.65
C GLN A 266 27.95 1.85 -11.13
N SER A 267 27.63 0.92 -12.03
CA SER A 267 27.80 1.07 -13.47
C SER A 267 26.99 2.24 -14.05
N SER A 268 27.50 2.85 -15.12
CA SER A 268 26.82 3.93 -15.83
C SER A 268 25.51 3.46 -16.47
N ASP A 269 25.49 2.24 -17.01
CA ASP A 269 24.30 1.63 -17.63
C ASP A 269 23.16 1.45 -16.62
N PHE A 270 23.44 0.86 -15.45
CA PHE A 270 22.44 0.72 -14.40
C PHE A 270 21.92 2.08 -13.91
N ARG A 271 22.83 3.05 -13.69
CA ARG A 271 22.47 4.40 -13.22
C ARG A 271 21.56 5.15 -14.19
N GLN A 272 21.67 4.90 -15.49
CA GLN A 272 20.74 5.47 -16.48
C GLN A 272 19.31 4.93 -16.33
N ASN A 273 19.15 3.69 -15.84
CA ASN A 273 17.87 3.02 -15.67
C ASN A 273 17.17 3.32 -14.32
N VAL A 274 17.91 3.80 -13.32
CA VAL A 274 17.37 4.18 -11.99
C VAL A 274 17.34 5.69 -11.72
N GLY A 275 17.86 6.51 -12.66
CA GLY A 275 17.87 7.96 -12.58
C GLY A 275 16.61 8.63 -13.16
N THR A 276 16.79 9.78 -13.83
CA THR A 276 15.69 10.58 -14.37
C THR A 276 14.78 9.77 -15.31
N GLY A 277 13.48 9.75 -15.01
CA GLY A 277 12.50 8.99 -15.77
C GLY A 277 12.57 7.47 -15.56
N ALA A 278 13.11 6.99 -14.44
CA ALA A 278 13.15 5.58 -14.05
C ALA A 278 11.80 4.85 -14.18
N ASN A 279 10.70 5.58 -14.14
CA ASN A 279 9.35 5.04 -14.30
C ASN A 279 8.97 4.69 -15.76
N LYS A 280 9.86 4.92 -16.74
CA LYS A 280 9.63 4.41 -18.10
C LYS A 280 9.75 2.89 -18.11
N ARG A 281 8.84 2.21 -18.82
CA ARG A 281 8.83 0.74 -18.92
C ARG A 281 10.15 0.17 -19.45
N SER A 282 10.80 0.86 -20.41
CA SER A 282 12.13 0.47 -20.91
C SER A 282 13.20 0.52 -19.82
N LYS A 283 13.15 1.52 -18.94
CA LYS A 283 14.09 1.65 -17.82
C LYS A 283 13.81 0.65 -16.70
N PHE A 284 12.53 0.31 -16.48
CA PHE A 284 12.13 -0.79 -15.59
C PHE A 284 12.70 -2.13 -16.04
N ALA A 285 12.50 -2.47 -17.31
CA ALA A 285 13.12 -3.67 -17.86
C ALA A 285 14.66 -3.61 -17.81
N GLY A 286 15.24 -2.46 -18.18
CA GLY A 286 16.70 -2.27 -18.21
C GLY A 286 17.38 -2.50 -16.86
N ARG A 287 16.83 -1.95 -15.77
CA ARG A 287 17.42 -2.15 -14.43
C ARG A 287 17.37 -3.60 -13.96
N ILE A 288 16.30 -4.33 -14.28
CA ILE A 288 16.15 -5.74 -13.91
C ILE A 288 17.12 -6.59 -14.73
N ASN A 289 17.14 -6.38 -16.05
CA ASN A 289 18.01 -7.13 -16.96
C ASN A 289 19.50 -6.93 -16.63
N ALA A 290 19.90 -5.76 -16.16
CA ALA A 290 21.27 -5.50 -15.72
C ALA A 290 21.66 -6.38 -14.51
N ILE A 291 20.80 -6.47 -13.50
CA ILE A 291 21.03 -7.35 -12.33
C ILE A 291 21.01 -8.82 -12.73
N GLU A 292 20.04 -9.22 -13.56
CA GLU A 292 19.92 -10.59 -14.07
C GLU A 292 21.18 -11.02 -14.83
N ALA A 293 21.70 -10.16 -15.72
CA ALA A 293 22.93 -10.42 -16.45
C ALA A 293 24.16 -10.48 -15.54
N ALA A 294 24.23 -9.63 -14.52
CA ALA A 294 25.33 -9.65 -13.56
C ALA A 294 25.39 -10.97 -12.78
N ILE A 295 24.23 -11.45 -12.29
CA ILE A 295 24.11 -12.74 -11.62
C ILE A 295 24.40 -13.89 -12.59
N ALA A 296 23.94 -13.80 -13.84
CA ALA A 296 24.18 -14.82 -14.85
C ALA A 296 25.67 -14.98 -15.21
N ASN A 297 26.48 -13.92 -15.09
CA ASN A 297 27.91 -13.94 -15.40
C ASN A 297 28.82 -14.20 -14.20
N ALA A 298 28.29 -14.05 -12.97
CA ALA A 298 28.96 -14.38 -11.71
C ALA A 298 29.04 -15.89 -11.46
#